data_AF-A0A1B7LL57-F1
#
_entry.id   AF-A0A1B7LL57-F1
#
_cell.length_a   1.000
_cell.length_b   1.000
_cell.length_c   1.000
_cell.angle_alpha   90.00
_cell.angle_beta   90.00
_cell.angle_gamma   90.00
#
_symmetry.space_group_name_H-M   'P 1'
#
loop_
_entity.id
_entity.type
_entity.pdbx_description
1 polymer ?
#
loop_
_entity_poly.entity_id
_entity_poly.type
_entity_poly.pdbx_seq_one_letter_code
_entity_poly.pdbx_strand_id
1 'polypeptide(L)'
;MKKFDCEKNGEMIKAFIISVVMFVLLHMVNVAQGMTLMDAWIQSVATINVGIIFSIIYLATKNFAIIAFWHAYIDFNLFITKFGSFPITHKISIILDVLIRIIFVMCLICLGIKIYKNYRRKKVGKNF
;
A
#
# COMPACT_ATOMS: atom_id res chain seq x y z
N MET A 1 11.84 27.69 12.92
CA MET A 1 11.27 27.02 11.73
C MET A 1 11.47 25.50 11.65
N LYS A 2 12.44 24.86 12.34
CA LYS A 2 12.66 23.39 12.26
C LYS A 2 11.63 22.50 13.01
N LYS A 3 10.93 23.03 14.01
CA LYS A 3 9.98 22.27 14.85
C LYS A 3 8.69 21.89 14.08
N PHE A 4 8.12 22.86 13.35
CA PHE A 4 6.95 22.68 12.48
C PHE A 4 7.15 21.62 11.39
N ASP A 5 8.32 21.57 10.76
CA ASP A 5 8.62 20.56 9.74
C ASP A 5 8.77 19.14 10.31
N CYS A 6 9.25 18.99 11.55
CA CYS A 6 9.39 17.68 12.19
C CYS A 6 8.02 17.12 12.59
N GLU A 7 7.15 17.98 13.15
CA GLU A 7 5.78 17.66 13.55
C GLU A 7 4.93 17.23 12.35
N LYS A 8 4.96 18.01 11.25
CA LYS A 8 4.28 17.70 10.00
C LYS A 8 4.74 16.39 9.36
N ASN A 9 6.03 16.05 9.47
CA ASN A 9 6.55 14.77 8.97
C ASN A 9 6.16 13.59 9.87
N GLY A 10 6.11 13.80 11.19
CA GLY A 10 5.62 12.80 12.14
C GLY A 10 4.14 12.49 11.96
N GLU A 11 3.31 13.50 11.71
CA GLU A 11 1.89 13.35 11.41
C GLU A 11 1.65 12.60 10.09
N MET A 12 2.43 12.88 9.04
CA MET A 12 2.33 12.13 7.78
C MET A 12 2.68 10.66 7.94
N ILE A 13 3.69 10.32 8.75
CA ILE A 13 4.04 8.90 9.03
C ILE A 13 2.93 8.22 9.82
N LYS A 14 2.36 8.90 10.83
CA LYS A 14 1.20 8.38 11.56
C LYS A 14 0.01 8.14 10.64
N ALA A 15 -0.34 9.11 9.79
CA ALA A 15 -1.43 8.98 8.83
C ALA A 15 -1.21 7.83 7.84
N PHE A 16 0.04 7.64 7.37
CA PHE A 16 0.44 6.51 6.53
C PHE A 16 0.24 5.16 7.23
N ILE A 17 0.71 5.04 8.48
CA ILE A 17 0.57 3.78 9.24
C ILE A 17 -0.91 3.48 9.47
N ILE A 18 -1.68 4.49 9.90
CA ILE A 18 -3.12 4.35 10.13
C ILE A 18 -3.84 3.95 8.84
N SER A 19 -3.50 4.54 7.68
CA SER A 19 -4.16 4.19 6.42
C SER A 19 -3.89 2.74 6.01
N VAL A 20 -2.65 2.25 6.16
CA VAL A 20 -2.30 0.85 5.87
C VAL A 20 -3.04 -0.09 6.81
N VAL A 21 -3.02 0.19 8.12
CA VAL A 21 -3.69 -0.65 9.12
C VAL A 21 -5.20 -0.68 8.88
N MET A 22 -5.84 0.46 8.66
CA MET A 22 -7.27 0.54 8.36
C MET A 22 -7.62 -0.21 7.08
N PHE A 23 -6.82 -0.04 6.02
CA PHE A 23 -7.04 -0.75 4.75
C PHE A 23 -7.01 -2.28 4.95
N VAL A 24 -6.03 -2.78 5.70
CA VAL A 24 -5.89 -4.22 5.98
C VAL A 24 -7.06 -4.72 6.83
N LEU A 25 -7.40 -4.02 7.92
CA LEU A 25 -8.48 -4.43 8.83
C LEU A 25 -9.86 -4.38 8.16
N LEU A 26 -10.08 -3.48 7.20
CA LEU A 26 -11.35 -3.40 6.46
C LEU A 26 -11.68 -4.70 5.71
N HIS A 27 -10.68 -5.50 5.32
CA HIS A 27 -10.93 -6.78 4.66
C HIS A 27 -11.56 -7.83 5.60
N MET A 28 -11.42 -7.66 6.92
CA MET A 28 -12.11 -8.53 7.89
C MET A 28 -13.63 -8.34 7.86
N VAL A 29 -14.14 -7.22 7.33
CA VAL A 29 -15.59 -7.00 7.13
C VAL A 29 -16.17 -8.04 6.16
N ASN A 30 -15.36 -8.63 5.28
CA ASN A 30 -15.79 -9.67 4.35
C ASN A 30 -16.29 -10.94 5.06
N VAL A 31 -15.91 -11.16 6.33
CA VAL A 31 -16.49 -12.23 7.15
C VAL A 31 -18.01 -12.03 7.31
N ALA A 32 -18.46 -10.79 7.51
CA ALA A 32 -19.89 -10.46 7.57
C ALA A 32 -20.59 -10.61 6.21
N GLN A 33 -19.83 -10.74 5.11
CA GLN A 33 -20.33 -10.99 3.76
C GLN A 33 -20.23 -12.46 3.35
N GLY A 34 -19.90 -13.37 4.29
CA GLY A 34 -19.87 -14.82 4.07
C GLY A 34 -18.50 -15.41 3.76
N MET A 35 -17.42 -14.62 3.82
CA MET A 35 -16.05 -15.15 3.73
C MET A 35 -15.68 -15.90 5.02
N THR A 36 -14.89 -16.97 4.91
CA THR A 36 -14.38 -17.64 6.12
C THR A 36 -13.41 -16.72 6.87
N LEU A 37 -13.31 -16.89 8.20
CA LEU A 37 -12.36 -16.12 9.01
C LEU A 37 -10.92 -16.30 8.53
N MET A 38 -10.55 -17.52 8.13
CA MET A 38 -9.21 -17.85 7.64
C MET A 38 -8.91 -17.16 6.31
N ASP A 39 -9.86 -17.16 5.38
CA ASP A 39 -9.66 -16.51 4.08
C ASP A 39 -9.59 -14.99 4.21
N ALA A 40 -10.43 -14.39 5.07
CA ALA A 40 -10.38 -12.96 5.36
C ALA A 40 -9.05 -12.55 6.04
N TRP A 41 -8.52 -13.41 6.91
CA TRP A 41 -7.20 -13.23 7.51
C TRP A 41 -6.09 -13.29 6.45
N ILE A 42 -6.11 -14.31 5.58
CA ILE A 42 -5.14 -14.44 4.48
C ILE A 42 -5.20 -13.22 3.56
N GLN A 43 -6.41 -12.78 3.20
CA GLN A 43 -6.63 -11.58 2.39
C GLN A 43 -6.07 -10.33 3.08
N SER A 44 -6.30 -10.17 4.39
CA SER A 44 -5.79 -9.05 5.18
C SER A 44 -4.26 -9.02 5.16
N VAL A 45 -3.60 -10.15 5.40
CA VAL A 45 -2.13 -10.24 5.35
C VAL A 45 -1.60 -9.98 3.94
N ALA A 46 -2.22 -10.56 2.91
CA ALA A 46 -1.79 -10.40 1.53
C ALA A 46 -1.90 -8.94 1.04
N THR A 47 -2.90 -8.19 1.52
CA THR A 47 -3.18 -6.82 1.09
C THR A 47 -2.33 -5.75 1.79
N ILE A 48 -1.51 -6.10 2.79
CA ILE A 48 -0.55 -5.16 3.43
C ILE A 48 0.33 -4.49 2.38
N ASN A 49 0.88 -5.27 1.45
CA ASN A 49 1.75 -4.76 0.38
C ASN A 49 1.01 -3.75 -0.49
N VAL A 50 -0.23 -4.05 -0.86
CA VAL A 50 -1.09 -3.17 -1.66
C VAL A 50 -1.38 -1.88 -0.91
N GLY A 51 -1.73 -1.95 0.38
CA GLY A 51 -1.98 -0.79 1.23
C GLY A 51 -0.77 0.15 1.32
N ILE A 52 0.44 -0.41 1.43
CA ILE A 52 1.69 0.38 1.40
C ILE A 52 1.89 1.05 0.04
N ILE A 53 1.72 0.32 -1.06
CA ILE A 53 1.87 0.89 -2.42
C ILE A 53 0.87 2.02 -2.62
N PHE A 54 -0.40 1.82 -2.28
CA PHE A 54 -1.45 2.82 -2.41
C PHE A 54 -1.13 4.07 -1.62
N SER A 55 -0.63 3.90 -0.39
CA SER A 55 -0.22 5.03 0.45
C SER A 55 0.98 5.77 -0.15
N ILE A 56 1.94 5.07 -0.76
CA ILE A 56 3.07 5.69 -1.49
C ILE A 56 2.58 6.45 -2.73
N ILE A 57 1.69 5.85 -3.53
CA ILE A 57 1.08 6.48 -4.70
C ILE A 57 0.35 7.75 -4.27
N TYR A 58 -0.47 7.68 -3.22
CA TYR A 58 -1.16 8.86 -2.70
C TYR A 58 -0.18 9.95 -2.27
N LEU A 59 0.88 9.60 -1.55
CA LEU A 59 1.88 10.57 -1.11
C LEU A 59 2.61 11.23 -2.29
N ALA A 60 2.73 10.54 -3.43
CA ALA A 60 3.36 11.05 -4.65
C ALA A 60 2.39 11.88 -5.51
N THR A 61 1.16 11.43 -5.71
CA THR A 61 0.20 12.00 -6.67
C THR A 61 -0.84 12.90 -6.04
N LYS A 62 -1.10 12.74 -4.74
CA LYS A 62 -2.22 13.35 -4.00
C LYS A 62 -3.59 13.10 -4.66
N ASN A 63 -3.70 12.00 -5.40
CA ASN A 63 -4.90 11.65 -6.16
C ASN A 63 -5.45 10.29 -5.73
N PHE A 64 -6.62 10.29 -5.08
CA PHE A 64 -7.32 9.07 -4.66
C PHE A 64 -7.96 8.30 -5.82
N ALA A 65 -8.33 8.96 -6.92
CA ALA A 65 -8.99 8.29 -8.04
C ALA A 65 -8.11 7.21 -8.65
N ILE A 66 -6.80 7.47 -8.81
CA ILE A 66 -5.83 6.49 -9.32
C ILE A 66 -5.84 5.22 -8.45
N ILE A 67 -5.91 5.40 -7.13
CA ILE A 67 -5.89 4.31 -6.16
C ILE A 67 -7.20 3.52 -6.23
N ALA A 68 -8.33 4.23 -6.26
CA ALA A 68 -9.65 3.62 -6.34
C ALA A 68 -9.83 2.80 -7.63
N PHE A 69 -9.45 3.34 -8.79
CA PHE A 69 -9.52 2.62 -10.06
C PHE A 69 -8.60 1.41 -10.09
N TRP A 70 -7.39 1.53 -9.56
CA TRP A 70 -6.48 0.40 -9.53
C TRP A 70 -6.95 -0.69 -8.56
N HIS A 71 -7.47 -0.33 -7.40
CA HIS A 71 -8.10 -1.26 -6.46
C HIS A 71 -9.27 -2.00 -7.12
N ALA A 72 -10.20 -1.25 -7.72
CA ALA A 72 -11.35 -1.81 -8.40
C ALA A 72 -10.93 -2.76 -9.55
N TYR A 73 -9.83 -2.46 -10.25
CA TYR A 73 -9.29 -3.35 -11.27
C TYR A 73 -8.75 -4.66 -10.70
N ILE A 74 -8.03 -4.62 -9.56
CA ILE A 74 -7.54 -5.83 -8.88
C ILE A 74 -8.74 -6.69 -8.45
N ASP A 75 -9.73 -6.10 -7.80
CA ASP A 75 -10.94 -6.79 -7.35
C ASP A 75 -11.73 -7.38 -8.52
N PHE A 76 -11.92 -6.61 -9.60
CA PHE A 76 -12.62 -7.08 -10.79
C PHE A 76 -11.97 -8.34 -11.37
N ASN A 77 -10.63 -8.38 -11.47
CA ASN A 77 -9.89 -9.55 -11.96
C ASN A 77 -10.02 -10.76 -11.02
N LEU A 78 -10.09 -10.53 -9.70
CA LEU A 78 -10.26 -11.61 -8.71
C LEU A 78 -11.71 -12.16 -8.68
N PHE A 79 -12.71 -11.31 -8.94
CA PHE A 79 -14.11 -11.72 -8.96
C PHE A 79 -14.53 -12.41 -10.26
N ILE A 80 -14.10 -11.92 -11.43
CA ILE A 80 -14.43 -12.54 -12.73
C ILE A 80 -13.87 -13.96 -12.84
N THR A 81 -12.80 -14.26 -12.11
CA THR A 81 -12.18 -15.58 -12.10
C THR A 81 -12.87 -16.57 -11.14
N LYS A 82 -14.00 -16.19 -10.51
CA LYS A 82 -14.80 -16.97 -9.53
C LYS A 82 -14.03 -17.36 -8.27
N PHE A 83 -12.96 -16.65 -7.95
CA PHE A 83 -12.05 -17.05 -6.88
C PHE A 83 -12.37 -16.45 -5.51
N GLY A 84 -13.20 -15.40 -5.43
CA GLY A 84 -13.75 -14.84 -4.18
C GLY A 84 -12.74 -14.19 -3.22
N SER A 85 -11.48 -14.63 -3.24
CA SER A 85 -10.39 -14.25 -2.34
C SER A 85 -9.11 -14.90 -2.87
N PHE A 86 -7.99 -14.15 -2.97
CA PHE A 86 -6.64 -14.61 -3.37
C PHE A 86 -6.36 -16.11 -3.14
N PRO A 87 -6.72 -17.04 -4.05
CA PRO A 87 -6.35 -18.42 -3.86
C PRO A 87 -4.98 -18.56 -4.49
N ILE A 88 -4.00 -18.90 -3.66
CA ILE A 88 -2.60 -19.14 -4.04
C ILE A 88 -2.48 -20.32 -5.03
N THR A 89 -3.58 -20.98 -5.36
CA THR A 89 -3.68 -22.16 -6.22
C THR A 89 -3.90 -21.84 -7.71
N HIS A 90 -4.21 -20.59 -8.08
CA HIS A 90 -4.56 -20.24 -9.46
C HIS A 90 -3.53 -19.36 -10.17
N LYS A 91 -3.22 -19.69 -11.43
CA LYS A 91 -2.18 -19.05 -12.24
C LYS A 91 -2.32 -17.52 -12.32
N ILE A 92 -3.54 -17.00 -12.51
CA ILE A 92 -3.79 -15.55 -12.61
C ILE A 92 -3.50 -14.86 -11.27
N SER A 93 -3.99 -15.41 -10.17
CA SER A 93 -3.78 -14.88 -8.82
C SER A 93 -2.30 -14.88 -8.43
N ILE A 94 -1.54 -15.91 -8.82
CA ILE A 94 -0.09 -15.99 -8.62
C ILE A 94 0.63 -14.91 -9.44
N ILE A 95 0.25 -14.71 -10.71
CA ILE A 95 0.85 -13.67 -11.55
C ILE A 95 0.60 -12.29 -10.95
N LEU A 96 -0.64 -11.99 -10.52
CA LEU A 96 -0.99 -10.73 -9.88
C LEU A 96 -0.22 -10.52 -8.57
N ASP A 97 -0.11 -11.55 -7.71
CA ASP A 97 0.67 -11.48 -6.47
C ASP A 97 2.16 -11.20 -6.75
N VAL A 98 2.77 -11.88 -7.72
CA VAL A 98 4.17 -11.62 -8.13
C VAL A 98 4.34 -10.19 -8.64
N LEU A 99 3.45 -9.71 -9.51
CA LEU A 99 3.50 -8.34 -10.03
C LEU A 99 3.35 -7.29 -8.92
N ILE A 100 2.42 -7.50 -7.98
CA ILE A 100 2.24 -6.61 -6.82
C ILE A 100 3.50 -6.57 -5.97
N ARG A 101 4.16 -7.71 -5.73
CA ARG A 101 5.43 -7.77 -4.98
C ARG A 101 6.57 -7.07 -5.71
N ILE A 102 6.65 -7.16 -7.05
CA ILE A 102 7.63 -6.41 -7.85
C ILE A 102 7.39 -4.91 -7.70
N ILE A 103 6.14 -4.46 -7.88
CA ILE A 103 5.78 -3.03 -7.73
C ILE A 103 6.08 -2.55 -6.31
N PHE A 104 5.78 -3.37 -5.30
CA PHE A 104 6.10 -3.06 -3.91
C PHE A 104 7.60 -2.80 -3.70
N VAL A 105 8.47 -3.69 -4.19
CA VAL A 105 9.92 -3.51 -4.11
C VAL A 105 10.36 -2.23 -4.85
N MET A 106 9.81 -1.97 -6.03
CA MET A 106 10.11 -0.74 -6.77
C MET A 106 9.69 0.52 -5.99
N CYS A 107 8.50 0.52 -5.38
CA CYS A 107 8.03 1.62 -4.56
C CYS A 107 8.92 1.87 -3.33
N LEU A 108 9.39 0.81 -2.68
CA LEU A 108 10.35 0.92 -1.56
C LEU A 108 11.69 1.50 -2.02
N ILE A 109 12.22 1.08 -3.17
CA ILE A 109 13.45 1.64 -3.75
C ILE A 109 13.26 3.13 -4.06
N CYS A 110 12.17 3.51 -4.72
CA CYS A 110 11.88 4.91 -5.03
C CYS A 110 11.76 5.76 -3.76
N LEU A 111 11.09 5.24 -2.72
CA LEU A 111 10.99 5.90 -1.42
C LEU A 111 12.37 6.07 -0.77
N GLY A 112 13.19 5.02 -0.76
CA GLY A 112 14.56 5.04 -0.24
C GLY A 112 15.45 6.07 -0.95
N ILE A 113 15.39 6.13 -2.29
CA ILE A 113 16.12 7.14 -3.09
C ILE A 113 15.66 8.55 -2.72
N LYS A 114 14.35 8.78 -2.59
CA LYS A 114 13.80 10.10 -2.21
C LYS A 114 14.27 10.53 -0.83
N ILE A 115 14.24 9.61 0.15
CA ILE A 115 14.75 9.85 1.51
C ILE A 115 16.25 10.18 1.47
N TYR A 116 17.05 9.38 0.77
CA TYR A 116 18.49 9.56 0.64
C TYR A 116 18.85 10.92 0.01
N LYS A 117 18.19 11.29 -1.10
CA LYS A 117 18.39 12.60 -1.74
C LYS A 117 18.05 13.75 -0.79
N ASN A 118 16.96 13.62 -0.02
CA ASN A 118 16.56 14.65 0.94
C ASN A 118 17.57 14.79 2.10
N TYR A 119 18.08 13.66 2.61
CA TYR A 119 19.15 13.65 3.62
C TYR A 119 20.42 14.35 3.09
N ARG A 120 20.86 14.01 1.87
CA ARG A 120 22.05 14.61 1.24
C ARG A 120 21.91 16.13 1.08
N ARG A 121 20.76 16.62 0.59
CA ARG A 121 20.49 18.07 0.44
C ARG A 121 20.59 18.82 1.78
N LYS A 122 20.00 18.27 2.84
CA LYS A 122 20.03 18.88 4.18
C LYS A 122 21.43 18.89 4.80
N LYS A 123 22.29 17.93 4.44
CA LYS A 123 23.69 17.88 4.90
C LYS A 123 24.55 18.93 4.18
N VAL A 124 24.39 19.07 2.86
CA VAL A 124 25.15 20.05 2.06
C VAL A 124 24.72 21.49 2.35
N GLY A 125 23.42 21.77 2.49
CA GLY A 125 22.90 23.11 2.82
C GLY A 125 23.15 23.60 4.25
N LYS A 126 23.86 22.84 5.08
CA LYS A 126 24.30 23.25 6.43
C LYS A 126 25.77 23.69 6.48
N ASN A 127 26.51 23.57 5.38
CA ASN A 127 27.93 23.90 5.30
C ASN A 127 28.20 25.31 4.75
N PHE A 128 27.18 26.18 4.74
CA PHE A 128 27.30 27.62 4.45
C PHE A 128 26.56 28.39 5.55
#